data_AF-A0A9W8MHA7-F1
#
_entry.id   AF-A0A9W8MHA7-F1
#
_cell.length_a   1.000
_cell.length_b   1.000
_cell.length_c   1.000
_cell.angle_alpha   90.00
_cell.angle_beta   90.00
_cell.angle_gamma   90.00
#
_symmetry.space_group_name_H-M   'P 1'
#
loop_
_entity.id
_entity.type
_entity.pdbx_description
1 polymer ?
#
loop_
_entity_poly.entity_id
_entity_poly.type
_entity_poly.pdbx_seq_one_letter_code
_entity_poly.pdbx_strand_id
1 'polypeptide(L)'
;MKSIATFLALGLSLAASVSAAPVDLKRRAVDPALVPEFGHPAGLNPTGTGDCDGITNAAGQVVKIPCFCPPNRDEFIASLDANVAAGRVVNNPGVSVSFPTDNSKESKLARMQAAIVTLQNMRGPGVGCPAASTTFLAQQRAIQDGTDAPAPQAPAPNPQPAPAPAPAPAPAPAPAGGVDPALVPEFGHQAGLNPTGTGDCDGIRNAAGQIVKIPCACPPDRNAFIGSLSQNVAAGRVVNNPGVSVSFPTDNSKASKLARMQAAIVTLQNLRGPGVGCPAASTTFLAQQKAIQDGPDDGAAAPAPPATPAPAPAPAPAPPANSGGVDPALVPEFGHQAGLNPTGTGDCDGITNANGQVVKIPCACPPDRATFLASLNANVAAGRAVNNPSVAVSFPTDNSNQSKAARITASLITLQNLRGPGVGCPAASTTLLAQLRAVQG
;
A
#
# COMPACT_ATOMS: atom_id res chain seq x y z
N MET A 1 60.18 81.68 9.06
CA MET A 1 59.67 81.15 7.78
C MET A 1 58.92 79.85 8.07
N LYS A 2 57.64 79.81 7.66
CA LYS A 2 56.80 78.64 7.26
C LYS A 2 56.76 77.44 8.24
N SER A 3 55.69 77.28 9.03
CA SER A 3 54.38 76.69 8.67
C SER A 3 54.48 75.24 8.21
N ILE A 4 53.81 74.32 8.93
CA ILE A 4 52.72 73.45 8.43
C ILE A 4 52.12 72.70 9.64
N ALA A 5 50.81 72.90 9.81
CA ALA A 5 49.94 72.17 10.71
C ALA A 5 49.44 70.91 10.00
N THR A 6 49.35 69.79 10.71
CA THR A 6 48.67 68.60 10.21
C THR A 6 47.71 68.08 11.27
N PHE A 7 46.44 68.11 10.91
CA PHE A 7 45.27 67.52 11.56
C PHE A 7 45.46 66.01 11.80
N LEU A 8 45.06 65.51 12.97
CA LEU A 8 44.69 64.10 13.14
C LEU A 8 43.26 64.03 13.70
N ALA A 9 42.38 63.47 12.88
CA ALA A 9 40.95 63.38 13.11
C ALA A 9 40.56 62.23 14.05
N LEU A 10 39.52 62.49 14.86
CA LEU A 10 38.75 61.48 15.60
C LEU A 10 38.16 60.43 14.64
N GLY A 11 38.31 59.15 15.00
CA GLY A 11 37.56 58.04 14.43
C GLY A 11 37.10 57.10 15.55
N LEU A 12 35.88 57.28 16.03
CA LEU A 12 35.23 56.40 17.00
C LEU A 12 34.49 55.31 16.22
N SER A 13 35.03 54.10 16.15
CA SER A 13 34.39 52.93 15.52
C SER A 13 33.64 52.12 16.57
N LEU A 14 32.31 52.28 16.63
CA LEU A 14 31.41 51.34 17.32
C LEU A 14 31.33 50.04 16.51
N ALA A 15 31.89 48.96 17.02
CA ALA A 15 31.66 47.61 16.52
C ALA A 15 30.35 47.07 17.11
N ALA A 16 29.27 47.11 16.32
CA ALA A 16 28.04 46.40 16.63
C ALA A 16 28.20 44.93 16.21
N SER A 17 28.47 44.07 17.18
CA SER A 17 28.53 42.62 17.02
C SER A 17 27.12 42.07 16.81
N VAL A 18 26.68 41.94 15.56
CA VAL A 18 25.45 41.21 15.24
C VAL A 18 25.80 39.73 15.20
N SER A 19 25.51 38.99 16.27
CA SER A 19 25.58 37.54 16.29
C SER A 19 24.44 36.97 15.44
N ALA A 20 24.60 37.01 14.11
CA ALA A 20 23.81 36.17 13.23
C ALA A 20 24.31 34.74 13.41
N ALA A 21 23.59 33.95 14.22
CA ALA A 21 23.69 32.50 14.11
C ALA A 21 23.41 32.15 12.64
N PRO A 22 24.27 31.37 11.96
CA PRO A 22 23.94 30.89 10.63
C PRO A 22 22.70 30.02 10.82
N VAL A 23 21.56 30.54 10.36
CA VAL A 23 20.45 29.66 10.02
C VAL A 23 21.02 28.82 8.89
N ASP A 24 21.46 27.62 9.22
CA ASP A 24 21.90 26.59 8.28
C ASP A 24 20.64 26.14 7.52
N LEU A 25 20.15 27.04 6.68
CA LEU A 25 19.29 26.76 5.55
C LEU A 25 20.13 25.86 4.65
N LYS A 26 20.21 24.57 5.00
CA LYS A 26 20.69 23.53 4.11
C LYS A 26 19.86 23.64 2.84
N ARG A 27 20.33 24.43 1.87
CA ARG A 27 19.88 24.29 0.49
C ARG A 27 20.19 22.85 0.15
N ARG A 28 19.14 22.03 0.04
CA ARG A 28 19.29 20.69 -0.51
C ARG A 28 19.99 20.84 -1.85
N ALA A 29 21.10 20.13 -2.02
CA ALA A 29 21.81 20.10 -3.29
C ALA A 29 20.94 19.41 -4.37
N VAL A 30 19.98 18.60 -3.93
CA VAL A 30 19.03 17.87 -4.77
C VAL A 30 17.59 18.34 -4.52
N ASP A 31 16.90 18.73 -5.58
CA ASP A 31 15.44 18.92 -5.57
C ASP A 31 14.74 17.55 -5.63
N PRO A 32 13.95 17.15 -4.61
CA PRO A 32 13.21 15.89 -4.61
C PRO A 32 12.31 15.68 -5.82
N ALA A 33 11.78 16.75 -6.42
CA ALA A 33 10.92 16.67 -7.61
C ALA A 33 11.67 16.23 -8.87
N LEU A 34 13.00 16.41 -8.89
CA LEU A 34 13.87 15.98 -9.99
C LEU A 34 14.42 14.55 -9.80
N VAL A 35 14.16 13.94 -8.64
CA VAL A 35 14.59 12.57 -8.32
C VAL A 35 13.61 11.57 -8.93
N PRO A 36 14.07 10.65 -9.80
CA PRO A 36 13.17 9.67 -10.41
C PRO A 36 12.50 8.77 -9.37
N GLU A 37 11.23 8.42 -9.62
CA GLU A 37 10.51 7.42 -8.82
C GLU A 37 11.10 6.02 -9.02
N PHE A 38 11.16 5.22 -7.97
CA PHE A 38 11.64 3.83 -8.08
C PHE A 38 10.79 3.00 -9.05
N GLY A 39 9.47 3.23 -9.07
CA GLY A 39 8.55 2.50 -9.96
C GLY A 39 8.52 0.98 -9.72
N HIS A 40 9.03 0.51 -8.58
CA HIS A 40 9.02 -0.88 -8.14
C HIS A 40 8.86 -0.90 -6.61
N PRO A 41 7.93 -1.67 -6.02
CA PRO A 41 7.78 -1.74 -4.57
C PRO A 41 8.77 -2.74 -3.95
N ALA A 42 9.18 -2.47 -2.71
CA ALA A 42 10.05 -3.36 -1.95
C ALA A 42 9.31 -4.59 -1.44
N GLY A 43 10.04 -5.67 -1.19
CA GLY A 43 9.47 -6.86 -0.52
C GLY A 43 8.53 -7.71 -1.38
N LEU A 44 8.54 -7.57 -2.71
CA LEU A 44 7.67 -8.38 -3.57
C LEU A 44 8.08 -9.86 -3.57
N ASN A 45 7.11 -10.75 -3.33
CA ASN A 45 7.26 -12.20 -3.41
C ASN A 45 8.53 -12.74 -2.73
N PRO A 46 8.67 -12.57 -1.41
CA PRO A 46 9.85 -13.03 -0.69
C PRO A 46 9.98 -14.55 -0.77
N THR A 47 11.18 -15.04 -1.10
CA THR A 47 11.50 -16.47 -1.18
C THR A 47 11.76 -17.11 0.18
N GLY A 48 11.91 -16.31 1.24
CA GLY A 48 12.36 -16.74 2.55
C GLY A 48 13.88 -16.85 2.70
N THR A 49 14.67 -16.63 1.64
CA THR A 49 16.14 -16.59 1.68
C THR A 49 16.72 -15.17 1.77
N GLY A 50 15.85 -14.16 1.90
CA GLY A 50 16.22 -12.74 1.84
C GLY A 50 16.11 -12.14 0.43
N ASP A 51 15.73 -12.95 -0.57
CA ASP A 51 15.49 -12.52 -1.94
C ASP A 51 14.01 -12.26 -2.23
N CYS A 52 13.77 -11.23 -3.02
CA CYS A 52 12.48 -10.78 -3.49
C CYS A 52 12.52 -10.62 -5.02
N ASP A 53 11.34 -10.49 -5.61
CA ASP A 53 11.19 -10.24 -7.04
C ASP A 53 11.53 -8.78 -7.37
N GLY A 54 12.53 -8.61 -8.23
CA GLY A 54 12.85 -7.37 -8.92
C GLY A 54 12.15 -7.28 -10.26
N ILE A 55 12.58 -6.31 -11.08
CA ILE A 55 12.06 -6.12 -12.42
C ILE A 55 12.46 -7.29 -13.33
N THR A 56 11.53 -7.67 -14.20
CA THR A 56 11.76 -8.64 -15.27
C THR A 56 12.79 -8.14 -16.27
N ASN A 57 13.83 -8.93 -16.53
CA ASN A 57 14.85 -8.60 -17.52
C ASN A 57 14.29 -8.70 -18.97
N ALA A 58 15.11 -8.30 -19.95
CA ALA A 58 14.72 -8.36 -21.37
C ALA A 58 14.40 -9.78 -21.87
N ALA A 59 14.86 -10.83 -21.18
CA ALA A 59 14.56 -12.22 -21.47
C ALA A 59 13.24 -12.71 -20.82
N GLY A 60 12.48 -11.84 -20.16
CA GLY A 60 11.22 -12.20 -19.52
C GLY A 60 11.40 -12.89 -18.15
N GLN A 61 12.61 -12.88 -17.58
CA GLN A 61 12.91 -13.52 -16.30
C GLN A 61 12.90 -12.48 -15.17
N VAL A 62 12.21 -12.80 -14.08
CA VAL A 62 12.20 -11.97 -12.86
C VAL A 62 13.59 -12.01 -12.22
N VAL A 63 14.23 -10.85 -12.09
CA VAL A 63 15.54 -10.75 -11.45
C VAL A 63 15.35 -10.79 -9.93
N LYS A 64 16.06 -11.69 -9.24
CA LYS A 64 16.05 -11.73 -7.77
C LYS A 64 16.89 -10.59 -7.20
N ILE A 65 16.33 -9.88 -6.23
CA ILE A 65 16.93 -8.74 -5.55
C ILE A 65 16.83 -8.93 -4.04
N PRO A 66 17.66 -8.30 -3.21
CA PRO A 66 17.45 -8.31 -1.78
C PRO A 66 16.11 -7.69 -1.39
N CYS A 67 15.38 -8.29 -0.44
CA CYS A 67 14.04 -7.83 -0.07
C CYS A 67 13.96 -6.42 0.53
N PHE A 68 15.08 -5.88 1.02
CA PHE A 68 15.16 -4.49 1.46
C PHE A 68 15.24 -3.48 0.30
N CYS A 69 15.27 -3.97 -0.95
CA CYS A 69 15.35 -3.15 -2.15
C CYS A 69 13.99 -3.04 -2.85
N PRO A 70 13.63 -1.85 -3.37
CA PRO A 70 14.35 -0.58 -3.23
C PRO A 70 14.32 -0.05 -1.77
N PRO A 71 15.28 0.83 -1.41
CA PRO A 71 15.36 1.39 -0.06
C PRO A 71 14.19 2.33 0.24
N ASN A 72 14.10 2.80 1.49
CA ASN A 72 13.21 3.91 1.79
C ASN A 72 13.61 5.15 0.95
N ARG A 73 12.61 5.85 0.40
CA ARG A 73 12.85 6.97 -0.52
C ARG A 73 13.54 8.15 0.15
N ASP A 74 13.19 8.47 1.40
CA ASP A 74 13.82 9.58 2.11
C ASP A 74 15.29 9.27 2.44
N GLU A 75 15.59 8.02 2.80
CA GLU A 75 16.97 7.54 2.99
C GLU A 75 17.79 7.62 1.70
N PHE A 76 17.18 7.22 0.57
CA PHE A 76 17.81 7.33 -0.73
C PHE A 76 18.08 8.79 -1.14
N ILE A 77 17.11 9.69 -0.96
CA ILE A 77 17.28 11.12 -1.26
C ILE A 77 18.36 11.72 -0.38
N ALA A 78 18.43 11.35 0.90
CA ALA A 78 19.50 11.80 1.80
C ALA A 78 20.89 11.31 1.32
N SER A 79 20.98 10.05 0.86
CA SER A 79 22.24 9.52 0.29
C SER A 79 22.63 10.22 -1.01
N LEU A 80 21.64 10.48 -1.88
CA LEU A 80 21.85 11.20 -3.15
C LEU A 80 22.31 12.65 -2.90
N ASP A 81 21.67 13.35 -1.96
CA ASP A 81 22.05 14.71 -1.56
C ASP A 81 23.49 14.77 -1.05
N ALA A 82 23.90 13.80 -0.22
CA ALA A 82 25.28 13.68 0.25
C ALA A 82 26.28 13.42 -0.89
N ASN A 83 25.93 12.55 -1.84
CA ASN A 83 26.78 12.26 -3.01
C ASN A 83 26.94 13.48 -3.92
N VAL A 84 25.86 14.22 -4.16
CA VAL A 84 25.87 15.43 -4.99
C VAL A 84 26.64 16.56 -4.31
N ALA A 85 26.45 16.75 -3.00
CA ALA A 85 27.21 17.73 -2.22
C ALA A 85 28.73 17.41 -2.22
N ALA A 86 29.09 16.13 -2.26
CA ALA A 86 30.49 15.69 -2.36
C ALA A 86 31.05 15.67 -3.80
N GLY A 87 30.19 15.82 -4.83
CA GLY A 87 30.55 15.64 -6.25
C GLY A 87 30.95 14.22 -6.64
N ARG A 88 30.76 13.25 -5.73
CA ARG A 88 31.15 11.83 -5.87
C ARG A 88 30.35 10.96 -4.91
N VAL A 89 30.27 9.66 -5.18
CA VAL A 89 29.61 8.72 -4.29
C VAL A 89 30.41 8.62 -2.98
N VAL A 90 29.82 9.02 -1.85
CA VAL A 90 30.50 9.08 -0.54
C VAL A 90 31.06 7.72 -0.13
N ASN A 91 30.30 6.66 -0.37
CA ASN A 91 30.67 5.28 -0.06
C ASN A 91 31.49 4.59 -1.17
N ASN A 92 31.71 5.26 -2.29
CA ASN A 92 32.58 4.80 -3.38
C ASN A 92 33.22 6.01 -4.09
N PRO A 93 34.21 6.67 -3.45
CA PRO A 93 34.71 7.97 -3.89
C PRO A 93 35.33 8.00 -5.30
N GLY A 94 35.64 6.84 -5.88
CA GLY A 94 36.11 6.71 -7.26
C GLY A 94 35.05 6.98 -8.33
N VAL A 95 33.77 7.10 -7.95
CA VAL A 95 32.66 7.37 -8.86
C VAL A 95 32.18 8.80 -8.68
N SER A 96 32.40 9.64 -9.69
CA SER A 96 31.89 11.02 -9.70
C SER A 96 30.37 11.07 -9.87
N VAL A 97 29.73 12.05 -9.25
CA VAL A 97 28.27 12.26 -9.33
C VAL A 97 28.01 13.71 -9.72
N SER A 98 27.12 13.89 -10.69
CA SER A 98 26.59 15.21 -11.05
C SER A 98 25.07 15.14 -11.09
N PHE A 99 24.40 16.20 -10.65
CA PHE A 99 22.95 16.30 -10.64
C PHE A 99 22.51 17.65 -11.20
N PRO A 100 22.61 17.83 -12.53
CA PRO A 100 22.20 19.08 -13.17
C PRO A 100 20.69 19.27 -13.03
N THR A 101 20.22 20.51 -13.08
CA THR A 101 18.82 20.87 -12.80
C THR A 101 18.01 21.24 -14.05
N ASP A 102 18.66 21.41 -15.21
CA ASP A 102 17.96 21.72 -16.45
C ASP A 102 17.28 20.47 -17.06
N ASN A 103 16.46 20.70 -18.09
CA ASN A 103 15.62 19.69 -18.70
C ASN A 103 16.20 19.10 -19.99
N SER A 104 17.47 19.35 -20.30
CA SER A 104 18.13 18.68 -21.43
C SER A 104 18.14 17.17 -21.23
N LYS A 105 18.20 16.45 -22.35
CA LYS A 105 18.31 14.99 -22.37
C LYS A 105 19.55 14.54 -21.58
N GLU A 106 20.66 15.24 -21.78
CA GLU A 106 21.92 15.04 -21.08
C GLU A 106 21.74 15.18 -19.57
N SER A 107 21.05 16.23 -19.12
CA SER A 107 20.81 16.46 -17.69
C SER A 107 19.88 15.44 -17.05
N LYS A 108 18.84 14.99 -17.77
CA LYS A 108 17.99 13.88 -17.32
C LYS A 108 18.77 12.57 -17.18
N LEU A 109 19.63 12.25 -18.16
CA LEU A 109 20.49 11.06 -18.12
C LEU A 109 21.51 11.14 -16.99
N ALA A 110 22.09 12.31 -16.74
CA ALA A 110 23.02 12.53 -15.63
C ALA A 110 22.34 12.31 -14.27
N ARG A 111 21.12 12.84 -14.07
CA ARG A 111 20.32 12.58 -12.86
C ARG A 111 19.98 11.10 -12.70
N MET A 112 19.61 10.42 -13.78
CA MET A 112 19.32 8.99 -13.76
C MET A 112 20.56 8.18 -13.39
N GLN A 113 21.71 8.51 -13.98
CA GLN A 113 22.97 7.87 -13.66
C GLN A 113 23.36 8.11 -12.19
N ALA A 114 23.21 9.34 -11.69
CA ALA A 114 23.43 9.68 -10.29
C ALA A 114 22.54 8.85 -9.34
N ALA A 115 21.27 8.65 -9.71
CA ALA A 115 20.33 7.82 -8.97
C ALA A 115 20.75 6.34 -8.95
N ILE A 116 21.15 5.79 -10.10
CA ILE A 116 21.62 4.39 -10.23
C ILE A 116 22.89 4.16 -9.42
N VAL A 117 23.91 5.02 -9.54
CA VAL A 117 25.17 4.83 -8.82
C VAL A 117 24.99 5.04 -7.32
N THR A 118 24.11 5.94 -6.90
CA THR A 118 23.75 6.09 -5.49
C THR A 118 23.12 4.81 -4.97
N LEU A 119 22.09 4.30 -5.67
CA LEU A 119 21.38 3.07 -5.31
C LEU A 119 22.34 1.88 -5.12
N GLN A 120 23.28 1.70 -6.04
CA GLN A 120 24.25 0.59 -6.04
C GLN A 120 25.33 0.70 -4.96
N ASN A 121 25.57 1.89 -4.41
CA ASN A 121 26.67 2.13 -3.49
C ASN A 121 26.23 2.64 -2.11
N MET A 122 24.94 2.56 -1.77
CA MET A 122 24.43 3.16 -0.52
C MET A 122 25.03 2.56 0.77
N ARG A 123 25.58 1.34 0.74
CA ARG A 123 26.18 0.66 1.90
C ARG A 123 27.66 0.30 1.71
N GLY A 124 28.29 0.78 0.64
CA GLY A 124 29.68 0.49 0.29
C GLY A 124 29.88 0.30 -1.22
N PRO A 125 31.11 0.13 -1.71
CA PRO A 125 31.38 -0.07 -3.14
C PRO A 125 30.65 -1.29 -3.70
N GLY A 126 29.65 -1.06 -4.56
CA GLY A 126 28.80 -2.12 -5.11
C GLY A 126 27.88 -2.84 -4.10
N VAL A 127 27.85 -2.37 -2.84
CA VAL A 127 27.01 -2.90 -1.78
C VAL A 127 25.83 -1.95 -1.61
N GLY A 128 24.72 -2.28 -2.24
CA GLY A 128 23.52 -1.47 -2.27
C GLY A 128 22.38 -2.23 -2.92
N CYS A 129 21.44 -1.51 -3.51
CA CYS A 129 20.36 -2.11 -4.25
C CYS A 129 20.72 -2.24 -5.74
N PRO A 130 20.52 -3.42 -6.36
CA PRO A 130 20.76 -3.57 -7.79
C PRO A 130 19.77 -2.70 -8.57
N ALA A 131 20.15 -2.27 -9.77
CA ALA A 131 19.28 -1.44 -10.61
C ALA A 131 17.93 -2.13 -10.90
N ALA A 132 17.91 -3.46 -10.96
CA ALA A 132 16.71 -4.28 -11.11
C ALA A 132 15.70 -4.14 -9.95
N SER A 133 16.04 -3.45 -8.86
CA SER A 133 15.08 -3.08 -7.81
C SER A 133 14.30 -1.81 -8.11
N THR A 134 14.52 -1.19 -9.27
CA THR A 134 13.88 0.06 -9.70
C THR A 134 13.70 0.05 -11.21
N THR A 135 12.84 0.91 -11.72
CA THR A 135 12.62 1.13 -13.16
C THR A 135 13.65 2.06 -13.79
N PHE A 136 14.70 2.45 -13.07
CA PHE A 136 15.68 3.44 -13.53
C PHE A 136 16.33 3.11 -14.88
N LEU A 137 16.64 1.84 -15.16
CA LEU A 137 17.20 1.45 -16.46
C LEU A 137 16.19 1.61 -17.61
N ALA A 138 14.91 1.32 -17.36
CA ALA A 138 13.86 1.52 -18.34
C ALA A 138 13.61 3.02 -18.57
N GLN A 139 13.62 3.82 -17.51
CA GLN A 139 13.50 5.28 -17.59
C GLN A 139 14.72 5.90 -18.31
N GLN A 140 15.93 5.42 -18.02
CA GLN A 140 17.15 5.84 -18.73
C GLN A 140 17.01 5.59 -20.24
N ARG A 141 16.50 4.42 -20.62
CA ARG A 141 16.28 4.06 -22.01
C ARG A 141 15.18 4.90 -22.67
N ALA A 142 14.08 5.17 -21.96
CA ALA A 142 13.04 6.08 -22.46
C ALA A 142 13.59 7.49 -22.73
N ILE A 143 14.45 8.01 -21.84
CA ILE A 143 15.15 9.29 -22.05
C ILE A 143 16.10 9.22 -23.25
N GLN A 144 16.81 8.10 -23.45
CA GLN A 144 17.67 7.89 -24.61
C GLN A 144 16.87 7.84 -25.92
N ASP A 145 15.68 7.23 -25.90
CA ASP A 145 14.82 7.06 -27.07
C ASP A 145 13.95 8.31 -27.33
N GLY A 146 13.92 9.27 -26.40
CA GLY A 146 13.14 10.51 -26.51
C GLY A 146 11.63 10.30 -26.34
N THR A 147 11.23 9.22 -25.68
CA THR A 147 9.83 8.83 -25.42
C THR A 147 9.35 9.23 -24.02
N ASP A 148 10.19 9.89 -23.25
CA ASP A 148 9.87 10.50 -21.96
C ASP A 148 8.90 11.67 -22.13
N ALA A 149 7.73 11.59 -21.47
CA ALA A 149 6.76 12.68 -21.44
C ALA A 149 7.42 13.99 -20.96
N PRO A 150 7.00 15.17 -21.48
CA PRO A 150 7.58 16.43 -21.05
C PRO A 150 7.45 16.59 -19.54
N ALA A 151 8.58 16.82 -18.86
CA ALA A 151 8.56 17.22 -17.46
C ALA A 151 7.79 18.55 -17.33
N PRO A 152 7.09 18.80 -16.21
CA PRO A 152 6.49 20.11 -15.95
C PRO A 152 7.53 21.21 -16.13
N GLN A 153 7.20 22.23 -16.93
CA GLN A 153 8.09 23.37 -17.16
C GLN A 153 8.34 24.12 -15.85
N ALA A 154 9.59 24.55 -15.64
CA ALA A 154 9.97 25.39 -14.51
C ALA A 154 9.11 26.68 -14.51
N PRO A 155 8.54 27.10 -13.36
CA PRO A 155 7.83 28.37 -13.27
C PRO A 155 8.75 29.55 -13.58
N ALA A 156 8.25 30.49 -14.40
CA ALA A 156 8.90 31.78 -14.65
C ALA A 156 9.03 32.61 -13.34
N PRO A 157 10.01 33.53 -13.25
CA PRO A 157 10.22 34.34 -12.04
C PRO A 157 8.99 35.20 -11.68
N ASN A 158 8.59 35.11 -10.40
CA ASN A 158 7.41 35.77 -9.82
C ASN A 158 7.39 37.30 -10.04
N PRO A 159 6.28 37.86 -10.56
CA PRO A 159 5.84 39.21 -10.23
C PRO A 159 5.36 39.28 -8.76
N GLN A 160 5.58 40.44 -8.15
CA GLN A 160 5.27 40.80 -6.76
C GLN A 160 3.84 40.38 -6.31
N PRO A 161 3.65 39.88 -5.07
CA PRO A 161 2.36 39.35 -4.62
C PRO A 161 1.26 40.41 -4.59
N ALA A 162 0.17 40.14 -5.31
CA ALA A 162 -1.11 40.82 -5.10
C ALA A 162 -1.80 40.28 -3.83
N PRO A 163 -2.64 41.08 -3.14
CA PRO A 163 -3.34 40.67 -1.93
C PRO A 163 -4.20 39.41 -2.12
N ALA A 164 -4.20 38.55 -1.11
CA ALA A 164 -4.89 37.27 -1.10
C ALA A 164 -6.41 37.40 -1.38
N PRO A 165 -6.98 36.61 -2.31
CA PRO A 165 -8.43 36.47 -2.45
C PRO A 165 -9.03 35.83 -1.19
N ALA A 166 -10.20 36.30 -0.80
CA ALA A 166 -10.97 35.77 0.31
C ALA A 166 -11.26 34.26 0.13
N PRO A 167 -11.36 33.48 1.23
CA PRO A 167 -11.62 32.04 1.17
C PRO A 167 -12.89 31.73 0.37
N ALA A 168 -12.79 30.80 -0.57
CA ALA A 168 -13.95 30.24 -1.25
C ALA A 168 -14.85 29.51 -0.23
N PRO A 169 -16.18 29.60 -0.37
CA PRO A 169 -17.11 28.89 0.50
C PRO A 169 -16.84 27.38 0.48
N ALA A 170 -16.93 26.75 1.66
CA ALA A 170 -16.86 25.31 1.81
C ALA A 170 -17.87 24.61 0.86
N PRO A 171 -17.48 23.51 0.18
CA PRO A 171 -18.41 22.71 -0.59
C PRO A 171 -19.59 22.28 0.28
N ALA A 172 -20.81 22.47 -0.22
CA ALA A 172 -22.01 22.00 0.44
C ALA A 172 -21.94 20.48 0.69
N PRO A 173 -22.53 19.98 1.79
CA PRO A 173 -22.65 18.54 2.03
C PRO A 173 -23.29 17.85 0.83
N ALA A 174 -22.66 16.78 0.34
CA ALA A 174 -23.24 15.95 -0.71
C ALA A 174 -24.58 15.35 -0.22
N PRO A 175 -25.61 15.27 -1.07
CA PRO A 175 -26.90 14.71 -0.69
C PRO A 175 -26.78 13.24 -0.27
N ALA A 176 -27.67 12.83 0.63
CA ALA A 176 -27.74 11.53 1.31
C ALA A 176 -28.08 10.32 0.40
N GLY A 177 -27.33 10.12 -0.68
CA GLY A 177 -27.50 9.02 -1.64
C GLY A 177 -26.19 8.40 -2.14
N GLY A 178 -25.08 8.59 -1.41
CA GLY A 178 -23.76 8.07 -1.78
C GLY A 178 -23.65 6.55 -1.64
N VAL A 179 -22.82 5.95 -2.49
CA VAL A 179 -22.46 4.53 -2.42
C VAL A 179 -21.56 4.32 -1.19
N ASP A 180 -21.84 3.31 -0.36
CA ASP A 180 -20.97 2.97 0.78
C ASP A 180 -19.60 2.47 0.26
N PRO A 181 -18.48 3.17 0.56
CA PRO A 181 -17.14 2.77 0.12
C PRO A 181 -16.76 1.34 0.55
N ALA A 182 -17.28 0.86 1.69
CA ALA A 182 -16.99 -0.49 2.20
C ALA A 182 -17.62 -1.60 1.34
N LEU A 183 -18.69 -1.28 0.60
CA LEU A 183 -19.37 -2.20 -0.31
C LEU A 183 -18.78 -2.18 -1.73
N VAL A 184 -17.88 -1.23 -2.02
CA VAL A 184 -17.20 -1.12 -3.31
C VAL A 184 -16.05 -2.14 -3.37
N PRO A 185 -16.06 -3.07 -4.33
CA PRO A 185 -15.01 -4.06 -4.47
C PRO A 185 -13.62 -3.42 -4.65
N GLU A 186 -12.61 -3.99 -4.01
CA GLU A 186 -11.21 -3.57 -4.21
C GLU A 186 -10.74 -3.95 -5.61
N PHE A 187 -9.93 -3.09 -6.25
CA PHE A 187 -9.39 -3.39 -7.57
C PHE A 187 -8.55 -4.66 -7.59
N GLY A 188 -7.82 -4.95 -6.49
CA GLY A 188 -6.94 -6.11 -6.38
C GLY A 188 -5.83 -6.16 -7.44
N HIS A 189 -5.54 -5.02 -8.07
CA HIS A 189 -4.49 -4.81 -9.07
C HIS A 189 -3.97 -3.37 -8.92
N GLN A 190 -2.68 -3.14 -9.17
CA GLN A 190 -2.07 -1.82 -9.05
C GLN A 190 -1.91 -1.17 -10.43
N ALA A 191 -2.03 0.15 -10.48
CA ALA A 191 -1.78 0.91 -11.70
C ALA A 191 -0.28 1.01 -11.98
N GLY A 192 0.09 1.21 -13.25
CA GLY A 192 1.48 1.48 -13.61
C GLY A 192 2.42 0.28 -13.53
N LEU A 193 1.93 -0.95 -13.40
CA LEU A 193 2.79 -2.14 -13.31
C LEU A 193 3.52 -2.39 -14.64
N ASN A 194 4.84 -2.53 -14.60
CA ASN A 194 5.70 -2.86 -15.75
C ASN A 194 5.37 -2.05 -17.03
N PRO A 195 5.57 -0.72 -17.02
CA PRO A 195 5.28 0.11 -18.17
C PRO A 195 6.20 -0.27 -19.34
N THR A 196 5.63 -0.40 -20.53
CA THR A 196 6.36 -0.71 -21.78
C THR A 196 7.04 0.51 -22.39
N GLY A 197 6.75 1.72 -21.88
CA GLY A 197 7.15 2.99 -22.49
C GLY A 197 6.24 3.46 -23.64
N THR A 198 5.26 2.65 -24.06
CA THR A 198 4.25 3.02 -25.09
C THR A 198 2.91 3.46 -24.52
N GLY A 199 2.81 3.62 -23.19
CA GLY A 199 1.57 3.91 -22.46
C GLY A 199 0.82 2.68 -21.96
N ASP A 200 1.34 1.47 -22.25
CA ASP A 200 0.79 0.20 -21.79
C ASP A 200 1.55 -0.34 -20.57
N CYS A 201 0.79 -0.94 -19.67
CA CYS A 201 1.23 -1.58 -18.44
C CYS A 201 0.66 -2.99 -18.36
N ASP A 202 1.20 -3.78 -17.45
CA ASP A 202 0.75 -5.14 -17.17
C ASP A 202 -0.57 -5.12 -16.38
N GLY A 203 -1.60 -5.71 -16.98
CA GLY A 203 -2.85 -6.08 -16.34
C GLY A 203 -2.81 -7.49 -15.75
N ILE A 204 -3.95 -7.96 -15.25
CA ILE A 204 -4.07 -9.34 -14.78
C ILE A 204 -3.89 -10.33 -15.92
N ARG A 205 -3.48 -11.56 -15.58
CA ARG A 205 -3.34 -12.64 -16.55
C ARG A 205 -4.73 -13.08 -17.05
N ASN A 206 -4.84 -13.35 -18.35
CA ASN A 206 -6.02 -13.99 -18.91
C ASN A 206 -6.07 -15.49 -18.53
N ALA A 207 -7.14 -16.19 -18.94
CA ALA A 207 -7.30 -17.62 -18.69
C ALA A 207 -6.18 -18.49 -19.30
N ALA A 208 -5.48 -18.00 -20.33
CA ALA A 208 -4.33 -18.67 -20.93
C ALA A 208 -3.00 -18.35 -20.18
N GLY A 209 -3.05 -17.63 -19.06
CA GLY A 209 -1.89 -17.25 -18.27
C GLY A 209 -1.07 -16.09 -18.86
N GLN A 210 -1.54 -15.45 -19.94
CA GLN A 210 -0.85 -14.34 -20.59
C GLN A 210 -1.21 -13.02 -19.92
N ILE A 211 -0.21 -12.17 -19.69
CA ILE A 211 -0.42 -10.82 -19.17
C ILE A 211 -1.18 -9.98 -20.20
N VAL A 212 -2.32 -9.44 -19.80
CA VAL A 212 -3.11 -8.54 -20.65
C VAL A 212 -2.53 -7.14 -20.54
N LYS A 213 -2.17 -6.52 -21.67
CA LYS A 213 -1.73 -5.12 -21.67
C LYS A 213 -2.92 -4.19 -21.45
N ILE A 214 -2.75 -3.23 -20.55
CA ILE A 214 -3.76 -2.24 -20.17
C ILE A 214 -3.14 -0.84 -20.21
N PRO A 215 -3.92 0.23 -20.34
CA PRO A 215 -3.38 1.58 -20.18
C PRO A 215 -2.77 1.76 -18.78
N CYS A 216 -1.60 2.41 -18.68
CA CYS A 216 -0.93 2.59 -17.40
C CYS A 216 -1.70 3.41 -16.36
N ALA A 217 -2.65 4.23 -16.80
CA ALA A 217 -3.58 4.96 -15.94
C ALA A 217 -4.69 4.07 -15.33
N CYS A 218 -4.65 2.76 -15.58
CA CYS A 218 -5.63 1.80 -15.10
C CYS A 218 -4.99 0.82 -14.10
N PRO A 219 -5.66 0.50 -12.98
CA PRO A 219 -6.94 1.06 -12.52
C PRO A 219 -6.84 2.55 -12.13
N PRO A 220 -7.96 3.30 -12.12
CA PRO A 220 -7.97 4.70 -11.71
C PRO A 220 -7.69 4.85 -10.20
N ASP A 221 -7.54 6.10 -9.73
CA ASP A 221 -7.60 6.37 -8.29
C ASP A 221 -8.93 5.88 -7.70
N ARG A 222 -8.85 5.26 -6.52
CA ARG A 222 -10.01 4.63 -5.88
C ARG A 222 -11.07 5.64 -5.47
N ASN A 223 -10.69 6.80 -4.93
CA ASN A 223 -11.64 7.82 -4.51
C ASN A 223 -12.32 8.46 -5.72
N ALA A 224 -11.57 8.72 -6.79
CA ALA A 224 -12.11 9.18 -8.06
C ALA A 224 -13.13 8.18 -8.65
N PHE A 225 -12.80 6.89 -8.61
CA PHE A 225 -13.70 5.83 -9.05
C PHE A 225 -15.00 5.75 -8.22
N ILE A 226 -14.89 5.82 -6.89
CA ILE A 226 -16.07 5.83 -5.99
C ILE A 226 -16.94 7.06 -6.27
N GLY A 227 -16.34 8.20 -6.58
CA GLY A 227 -17.05 9.40 -7.04
C GLY A 227 -17.86 9.14 -8.31
N SER A 228 -17.24 8.57 -9.34
CA SER A 228 -17.93 8.22 -10.59
C SER A 228 -19.02 7.16 -10.38
N LEU A 229 -18.76 6.14 -9.56
CA LEU A 229 -19.73 5.10 -9.22
C LEU A 229 -20.94 5.71 -8.50
N SER A 230 -20.71 6.63 -7.55
CA SER A 230 -21.79 7.31 -6.83
C SER A 230 -22.66 8.16 -7.74
N GLN A 231 -22.07 8.83 -8.74
CA GLN A 231 -22.83 9.57 -9.75
C GLN A 231 -23.69 8.66 -10.63
N ASN A 232 -23.12 7.52 -11.06
CA ASN A 232 -23.87 6.53 -11.86
C ASN A 232 -25.04 5.93 -11.08
N VAL A 233 -24.84 5.61 -9.81
CA VAL A 233 -25.87 5.04 -8.94
C VAL A 233 -26.97 6.07 -8.64
N ALA A 234 -26.59 7.32 -8.34
CA ALA A 234 -27.55 8.41 -8.15
C ALA A 234 -28.39 8.69 -9.41
N ALA A 235 -27.81 8.49 -10.59
CA ALA A 235 -28.51 8.61 -11.88
C ALA A 235 -29.31 7.35 -12.27
N GLY A 236 -29.13 6.22 -11.58
CA GLY A 236 -29.67 4.90 -11.95
C GLY A 236 -29.11 4.32 -13.26
N ARG A 237 -28.09 4.96 -13.85
CA ARG A 237 -27.49 4.63 -15.14
C ARG A 237 -26.08 5.19 -15.24
N VAL A 238 -25.26 4.65 -16.13
CA VAL A 238 -23.92 5.19 -16.37
C VAL A 238 -24.03 6.56 -17.02
N VAL A 239 -23.55 7.62 -16.35
CA VAL A 239 -23.71 9.01 -16.82
C VAL A 239 -23.07 9.22 -18.20
N ASN A 240 -21.92 8.60 -18.42
CA ASN A 240 -21.19 8.67 -19.70
C ASN A 240 -21.63 7.63 -20.74
N ASN A 241 -22.58 6.75 -20.37
CA ASN A 241 -23.20 5.78 -21.28
C ASN A 241 -24.64 5.49 -20.80
N PRO A 242 -25.59 6.43 -21.02
CA PRO A 242 -26.91 6.39 -20.39
C PRO A 242 -27.77 5.17 -20.77
N GLY A 243 -27.39 4.43 -21.82
CA GLY A 243 -28.05 3.18 -22.22
C GLY A 243 -27.77 2.00 -21.28
N VAL A 244 -26.82 2.13 -20.34
CA VAL A 244 -26.48 1.09 -19.37
C VAL A 244 -27.04 1.48 -18.00
N SER A 245 -28.00 0.69 -17.49
CA SER A 245 -28.55 0.87 -16.15
C SER A 245 -27.60 0.37 -15.07
N VAL A 246 -27.59 1.03 -13.92
CA VAL A 246 -26.73 0.67 -12.78
C VAL A 246 -27.57 0.62 -11.51
N SER A 247 -27.43 -0.45 -10.74
CA SER A 247 -27.99 -0.58 -9.39
C SER A 247 -26.87 -0.94 -8.42
N PHE A 248 -26.97 -0.43 -7.20
CA PHE A 248 -26.00 -0.74 -6.14
C PHE A 248 -26.74 -1.10 -4.85
N PRO A 249 -27.32 -2.31 -4.79
CA PRO A 249 -28.03 -2.77 -3.61
C PRO A 249 -27.06 -2.93 -2.43
N THR A 250 -27.56 -2.79 -1.20
CA THR A 250 -26.75 -2.78 0.01
C THR A 250 -26.78 -4.11 0.78
N ASP A 251 -27.70 -5.01 0.47
CA ASP A 251 -27.79 -6.30 1.13
C ASP A 251 -26.70 -7.28 0.68
N ASN A 252 -26.57 -8.40 1.40
CA ASN A 252 -25.50 -9.37 1.19
C ASN A 252 -25.89 -10.57 0.34
N SER A 253 -27.08 -10.55 -0.29
CA SER A 253 -27.46 -11.61 -1.21
C SER A 253 -26.45 -11.72 -2.34
N LYS A 254 -26.29 -12.93 -2.88
CA LYS A 254 -25.44 -13.16 -4.05
C LYS A 254 -25.86 -12.28 -5.22
N ALA A 255 -27.17 -12.12 -5.45
CA ALA A 255 -27.71 -11.21 -6.46
C ALA A 255 -27.23 -9.76 -6.24
N SER A 256 -27.26 -9.27 -5.00
CA SER A 256 -26.81 -7.92 -4.67
C SER A 256 -25.30 -7.73 -4.78
N LYS A 257 -24.51 -8.73 -4.37
CA LYS A 257 -23.05 -8.74 -4.58
C LYS A 257 -22.70 -8.73 -6.07
N LEU A 258 -23.41 -9.52 -6.88
CA LEU A 258 -23.23 -9.52 -8.34
C LEU A 258 -23.66 -8.20 -8.97
N ALA A 259 -24.75 -7.59 -8.51
CA ALA A 259 -25.20 -6.28 -8.98
C ALA A 259 -24.15 -5.19 -8.67
N ARG A 260 -23.60 -5.16 -7.46
CA ARG A 260 -22.50 -4.24 -7.09
C ARG A 260 -21.25 -4.47 -7.93
N MET A 261 -20.87 -5.73 -8.17
CA MET A 261 -19.73 -6.07 -9.01
C MET A 261 -19.95 -5.63 -10.45
N GLN A 262 -21.15 -5.87 -11.00
CA GLN A 262 -21.51 -5.43 -12.34
C GLN A 262 -21.49 -3.90 -12.44
N ALA A 263 -22.04 -3.20 -11.45
CA ALA A 263 -21.99 -1.74 -11.35
C ALA A 263 -20.56 -1.20 -11.35
N ALA A 264 -19.64 -1.86 -10.63
CA ALA A 264 -18.24 -1.51 -10.60
C ALA A 264 -17.55 -1.74 -11.96
N ILE A 265 -17.79 -2.89 -12.61
CA ILE A 265 -17.25 -3.21 -13.94
C ILE A 265 -17.73 -2.22 -15.00
N VAL A 266 -19.04 -1.95 -15.08
CA VAL A 266 -19.58 -1.03 -16.10
C VAL A 266 -19.15 0.41 -15.84
N THR A 267 -19.01 0.82 -14.57
CA THR A 267 -18.46 2.14 -14.25
C THR A 267 -17.01 2.24 -14.73
N LEU A 268 -16.18 1.22 -14.44
CA LEU A 268 -14.78 1.16 -14.83
C LEU A 268 -14.60 1.27 -16.36
N GLN A 269 -15.43 0.56 -17.12
CA GLN A 269 -15.36 0.52 -18.58
C GLN A 269 -15.88 1.79 -19.28
N ASN A 270 -16.63 2.64 -18.57
CA ASN A 270 -17.29 3.81 -19.16
C ASN A 270 -16.87 5.14 -18.49
N LEU A 271 -15.73 5.17 -17.81
CA LEU A 271 -15.25 6.36 -17.08
C LEU A 271 -15.11 7.62 -17.95
N ARG A 272 -14.85 7.47 -19.26
CA ARG A 272 -14.59 8.59 -20.18
C ARG A 272 -15.47 8.56 -21.43
N GLY A 273 -16.52 7.75 -21.45
CA GLY A 273 -17.43 7.58 -22.59
C GLY A 273 -17.80 6.10 -22.83
N PRO A 274 -18.69 5.80 -23.78
CA PRO A 274 -19.13 4.44 -24.07
C PRO A 274 -17.96 3.51 -24.42
N GLY A 275 -17.64 2.56 -23.53
CA GLY A 275 -16.50 1.64 -23.68
C GLY A 275 -15.12 2.29 -23.60
N VAL A 276 -15.05 3.60 -23.29
CA VAL A 276 -13.79 4.34 -23.13
C VAL A 276 -13.53 4.50 -21.64
N GLY A 277 -12.80 3.55 -21.09
CA GLY A 277 -12.47 3.48 -19.67
C GLY A 277 -11.32 2.54 -19.40
N CYS A 278 -11.27 1.99 -18.19
CA CYS A 278 -10.30 0.97 -17.86
C CYS A 278 -10.86 -0.43 -18.20
N PRO A 279 -10.09 -1.29 -18.89
CA PRO A 279 -10.53 -2.64 -19.18
C PRO A 279 -10.67 -3.42 -17.87
N ALA A 280 -11.56 -4.41 -17.82
CA ALA A 280 -11.74 -5.22 -16.61
C ALA A 280 -10.44 -5.94 -16.18
N ALA A 281 -9.55 -6.24 -17.15
CA ALA A 281 -8.21 -6.77 -16.92
C ALA A 281 -7.26 -5.83 -16.15
N SER A 282 -7.67 -4.59 -15.85
CA SER A 282 -6.96 -3.70 -14.92
C SER A 282 -7.36 -3.91 -13.46
N THR A 283 -8.23 -4.88 -13.19
CA THR A 283 -8.73 -5.22 -11.85
C THR A 283 -8.93 -6.72 -11.76
N THR A 284 -9.23 -7.20 -10.56
CA THR A 284 -9.64 -8.57 -10.30
C THR A 284 -11.17 -8.73 -10.30
N PHE A 285 -11.93 -7.72 -10.74
CA PHE A 285 -13.40 -7.73 -10.68
C PHE A 285 -14.04 -8.94 -11.37
N LEU A 286 -13.52 -9.39 -12.51
CA LEU A 286 -14.05 -10.60 -13.18
C LEU A 286 -13.81 -11.87 -12.35
N ALA A 287 -12.64 -11.99 -11.71
CA ALA A 287 -12.34 -13.10 -10.83
C ALA A 287 -13.21 -13.06 -9.56
N GLN A 288 -13.41 -11.86 -9.01
CA GLN A 288 -14.31 -11.65 -7.86
C GLN A 288 -15.77 -11.92 -8.23
N GLN A 289 -16.23 -11.51 -9.42
CA GLN A 289 -17.57 -11.82 -9.94
C GLN A 289 -17.75 -13.32 -10.06
N LYS A 290 -16.78 -14.02 -10.64
CA LYS A 290 -16.78 -15.48 -10.77
C LYS A 290 -16.79 -16.17 -9.40
N ALA A 291 -15.98 -15.71 -8.45
CA ALA A 291 -15.97 -16.24 -7.09
C ALA A 291 -17.33 -16.06 -6.38
N ILE A 292 -18.03 -14.94 -6.62
CA ILE A 292 -19.40 -14.73 -6.12
C ILE A 292 -20.38 -15.68 -6.82
N GLN A 293 -20.27 -15.87 -8.14
CA GLN A 293 -21.14 -16.76 -8.94
C GLN A 293 -21.01 -18.23 -8.55
N ASP A 294 -19.78 -18.68 -8.30
CA ASP A 294 -19.46 -20.07 -7.96
C ASP A 294 -19.75 -20.41 -6.49
N GLY A 295 -19.99 -19.39 -5.64
CA GLY A 295 -20.41 -19.58 -4.25
C GLY A 295 -21.90 -19.95 -4.09
N PRO A 296 -22.28 -20.57 -2.95
CA PRO A 296 -23.68 -20.95 -2.69
C PRO A 296 -24.65 -19.74 -2.61
N ASP A 297 -25.88 -19.95 -3.08
CA ASP A 297 -26.95 -18.93 -3.11
C ASP A 297 -27.58 -18.75 -1.71
N ASP A 298 -27.11 -17.78 -0.91
CA ASP A 298 -27.72 -17.47 0.40
C ASP A 298 -28.98 -16.57 0.30
N GLY A 299 -29.70 -16.64 -0.83
CA GLY A 299 -30.68 -15.63 -1.25
C GLY A 299 -32.14 -16.05 -1.23
N ALA A 300 -32.67 -16.52 -0.10
CA ALA A 300 -34.12 -16.54 0.14
C ALA A 300 -34.41 -15.95 1.52
N ALA A 301 -34.99 -14.76 1.56
CA ALA A 301 -35.56 -14.19 2.76
C ALA A 301 -36.68 -15.13 3.25
N ALA A 302 -36.49 -15.77 4.40
CA ALA A 302 -37.54 -16.54 5.05
C ALA A 302 -38.69 -15.62 5.48
N PRO A 303 -39.97 -15.99 5.28
CA PRO A 303 -41.10 -15.19 5.72
C PRO A 303 -41.14 -15.13 7.25
N ALA A 304 -41.50 -13.96 7.79
CA ALA A 304 -41.61 -13.71 9.22
C ALA A 304 -42.58 -14.71 9.89
N PRO A 305 -42.19 -15.36 11.01
CA PRO A 305 -43.11 -16.22 11.75
C PRO A 305 -44.19 -15.40 12.46
N PRO A 306 -45.42 -15.91 12.57
CA PRO A 306 -46.53 -15.20 13.19
C PRO A 306 -46.33 -15.09 14.71
N ALA A 307 -46.72 -13.93 15.25
CA ALA A 307 -46.70 -13.67 16.69
C ALA A 307 -47.58 -14.66 17.45
N THR A 308 -47.02 -15.26 18.51
CA THR A 308 -47.78 -16.01 19.52
C THR A 308 -47.40 -15.54 20.93
N PRO A 309 -48.33 -15.65 21.91
CA PRO A 309 -48.45 -14.71 23.03
C PRO A 309 -47.57 -15.05 24.24
N ALA A 310 -47.35 -14.03 25.05
CA ALA A 310 -46.50 -14.02 26.25
C ALA A 310 -46.92 -15.02 27.36
N PRO A 311 -45.94 -15.51 28.13
CA PRO A 311 -46.14 -15.76 29.55
C PRO A 311 -45.07 -15.10 30.46
N ALA A 312 -45.59 -14.37 31.47
CA ALA A 312 -45.19 -14.13 32.87
C ALA A 312 -43.71 -14.07 33.35
N PRO A 313 -43.41 -13.27 34.41
CA PRO A 313 -42.12 -12.61 34.63
C PRO A 313 -41.03 -13.47 35.28
N ALA A 314 -39.79 -13.24 34.87
CA ALA A 314 -38.58 -13.85 35.43
C ALA A 314 -38.11 -13.16 36.73
N PRO A 315 -37.41 -13.89 37.63
CA PRO A 315 -36.80 -13.34 38.85
C PRO A 315 -35.56 -12.47 38.57
N ALA A 316 -35.25 -11.63 39.56
CA ALA A 316 -34.36 -10.46 39.54
C ALA A 316 -32.88 -10.70 39.12
N PRO A 317 -32.19 -9.64 38.63
CA PRO A 317 -30.93 -9.77 37.87
C PRO A 317 -29.69 -9.95 38.76
N ALA A 318 -28.78 -10.82 38.30
CA ALA A 318 -27.39 -10.85 38.73
C ALA A 318 -26.57 -9.71 38.05
N PRO A 319 -25.45 -9.25 38.64
CA PRO A 319 -24.76 -8.04 38.23
C PRO A 319 -24.11 -8.15 36.83
N PRO A 320 -23.85 -7.03 36.14
CA PRO A 320 -23.59 -7.00 34.72
C PRO A 320 -22.26 -7.68 34.34
N ALA A 321 -22.35 -8.61 33.39
CA ALA A 321 -21.21 -9.07 32.60
C ALA A 321 -20.73 -7.92 31.70
N ASN A 322 -19.41 -7.71 31.64
CA ASN A 322 -18.78 -6.75 30.75
C ASN A 322 -19.13 -7.05 29.29
N SER A 323 -19.93 -6.17 28.68
CA SER A 323 -20.32 -6.19 27.27
C SER A 323 -19.11 -5.85 26.39
N GLY A 324 -18.63 -6.81 25.58
CA GLY A 324 -17.67 -6.54 24.48
C GLY A 324 -16.60 -7.61 24.19
N GLY A 325 -16.58 -8.73 24.90
CA GLY A 325 -15.55 -9.78 24.71
C GLY A 325 -15.84 -10.72 23.54
N VAL A 326 -14.79 -11.13 22.83
CA VAL A 326 -14.72 -12.29 21.95
C VAL A 326 -15.11 -13.53 22.75
N ASP A 327 -16.10 -14.28 22.27
CA ASP A 327 -16.47 -15.58 22.84
C ASP A 327 -15.34 -16.60 22.63
N PRO A 328 -14.68 -17.10 23.70
CA PRO A 328 -13.59 -18.07 23.58
C PRO A 328 -13.98 -19.38 22.87
N ALA A 329 -15.26 -19.74 22.86
CA ALA A 329 -15.75 -20.95 22.18
C ALA A 329 -15.77 -20.80 20.65
N LEU A 330 -15.80 -19.57 20.14
CA LEU A 330 -15.76 -19.28 18.70
C LEU A 330 -14.33 -19.14 18.16
N VAL A 331 -13.34 -19.08 19.05
CA VAL A 331 -11.93 -18.96 18.70
C VAL A 331 -11.38 -20.33 18.28
N PRO A 332 -10.86 -20.46 17.05
CA PRO A 332 -10.33 -21.74 16.59
C PRO A 332 -9.13 -22.20 17.42
N GLU A 333 -9.04 -23.51 17.65
CA GLU A 333 -7.92 -24.13 18.36
C GLU A 333 -6.62 -23.99 17.56
N PHE A 334 -5.49 -23.81 18.24
CA PHE A 334 -4.20 -23.77 17.55
C PHE A 334 -3.82 -25.11 16.91
N GLY A 335 -4.23 -26.23 17.52
CA GLY A 335 -3.91 -27.57 17.02
C GLY A 335 -2.41 -27.87 16.93
N HIS A 336 -1.57 -27.10 17.64
CA HIS A 336 -0.12 -27.28 17.76
C HIS A 336 0.32 -26.86 19.17
N GLN A 337 1.34 -27.51 19.71
CA GLN A 337 1.88 -27.20 21.04
C GLN A 337 3.19 -26.42 20.92
N ALA A 338 3.44 -25.50 21.84
CA ALA A 338 4.69 -24.76 21.91
C ALA A 338 5.82 -25.66 22.43
N GLY A 339 7.07 -25.31 22.11
CA GLY A 339 8.23 -25.98 22.69
C GLY A 339 8.53 -27.39 22.16
N LEU A 340 7.93 -27.81 21.03
CA LEU A 340 8.18 -29.15 20.48
C LEU A 340 9.60 -29.24 19.88
N ASN A 341 10.34 -30.29 20.27
CA ASN A 341 11.68 -30.62 19.77
C ASN A 341 12.64 -29.40 19.69
N PRO A 342 12.99 -28.78 20.84
CA PRO A 342 13.86 -27.62 20.85
C PRO A 342 15.25 -27.97 20.33
N THR A 343 15.79 -27.13 19.44
CA THR A 343 17.13 -27.30 18.86
C THR A 343 18.25 -26.82 19.78
N GLY A 344 17.92 -26.13 20.87
CA GLY A 344 18.87 -25.43 21.74
C GLY A 344 19.27 -24.02 21.26
N THR A 345 18.84 -23.60 20.06
CA THR A 345 19.10 -22.25 19.51
C THR A 345 17.92 -21.28 19.66
N GLY A 346 16.85 -21.71 20.36
CA GLY A 346 15.60 -20.96 20.51
C GLY A 346 14.51 -21.34 19.49
N ASP A 347 14.82 -22.27 18.58
CA ASP A 347 13.90 -22.78 17.57
C ASP A 347 13.31 -24.14 17.97
N CYS A 348 12.04 -24.32 17.63
CA CYS A 348 11.24 -25.51 17.86
C CYS A 348 10.54 -25.93 16.57
N ASP A 349 10.01 -27.14 16.56
CA ASP A 349 9.26 -27.70 15.44
C ASP A 349 7.86 -27.08 15.35
N GLY A 350 7.56 -26.50 14.19
CA GLY A 350 6.22 -26.06 13.78
C GLY A 350 5.52 -27.10 12.91
N ILE A 351 4.45 -26.67 12.24
CA ILE A 351 3.71 -27.50 11.30
C ILE A 351 4.53 -27.78 10.05
N THR A 352 4.43 -29.02 9.56
CA THR A 352 5.04 -29.47 8.30
C THR A 352 4.45 -28.73 7.10
N ASN A 353 5.30 -28.20 6.23
CA ASN A 353 4.88 -27.53 4.99
C ASN A 353 4.40 -28.55 3.93
N ALA A 354 3.92 -28.04 2.79
CA ALA A 354 3.43 -28.88 1.69
C ALA A 354 4.50 -29.82 1.09
N ASN A 355 5.78 -29.55 1.32
CA ASN A 355 6.91 -30.36 0.85
C ASN A 355 7.33 -31.43 1.86
N GLY A 356 6.57 -31.62 2.95
CA GLY A 356 6.89 -32.59 4.00
C GLY A 356 7.99 -32.14 4.96
N GLN A 357 8.41 -30.87 4.92
CA GLN A 357 9.46 -30.34 5.78
C GLN A 357 8.87 -29.64 7.00
N VAL A 358 9.39 -29.95 8.19
CA VAL A 358 9.03 -29.28 9.44
C VAL A 358 9.54 -27.84 9.41
N VAL A 359 8.63 -26.87 9.53
CA VAL A 359 8.99 -25.45 9.59
C VAL A 359 9.48 -25.11 10.98
N LYS A 360 10.68 -24.53 11.10
CA LYS A 360 11.21 -24.06 12.39
C LYS A 360 10.51 -22.77 12.81
N ILE A 361 10.11 -22.71 14.07
CA ILE A 361 9.41 -21.58 14.69
C ILE A 361 10.06 -21.22 16.02
N PRO A 362 9.89 -20.00 16.55
CA PRO A 362 10.33 -19.70 17.91
C PRO A 362 9.67 -20.62 18.94
N CYS A 363 10.43 -21.13 19.92
CA CYS A 363 9.89 -22.07 20.92
C CYS A 363 8.77 -21.51 21.79
N ALA A 364 8.63 -20.18 21.88
CA ALA A 364 7.53 -19.52 22.56
C ALA A 364 6.22 -19.49 21.75
N CYS A 365 6.20 -20.08 20.54
CA CYS A 365 5.06 -20.12 19.65
C CYS A 365 4.46 -21.53 19.54
N PRO A 366 3.12 -21.66 19.56
CA PRO A 366 2.14 -20.59 19.77
C PRO A 366 2.14 -20.07 21.22
N PRO A 367 1.65 -18.84 21.48
CA PRO A 367 1.49 -18.35 22.85
C PRO A 367 0.52 -19.21 23.65
N ASP A 368 0.47 -19.06 24.97
CA ASP A 368 -0.60 -19.65 25.75
C ASP A 368 -1.96 -19.05 25.35
N ARG A 369 -3.02 -19.84 25.50
CA ARG A 369 -4.36 -19.48 25.03
C ARG A 369 -4.92 -18.25 25.71
N ALA A 370 -4.65 -18.04 27.00
CA ALA A 370 -5.17 -16.89 27.74
C ALA A 370 -4.54 -15.59 27.23
N THR A 371 -3.21 -15.58 27.05
CA THR A 371 -2.46 -14.45 26.48
C THR A 371 -2.91 -14.13 25.05
N PHE A 372 -3.18 -15.16 24.25
CA PHE A 372 -3.72 -14.95 22.90
C PHE A 372 -5.12 -14.35 22.91
N LEU A 373 -6.03 -14.89 23.72
CA LEU A 373 -7.40 -14.38 23.82
C LEU A 373 -7.44 -12.93 24.30
N ALA A 374 -6.56 -12.53 25.21
CA ALA A 374 -6.42 -11.14 25.62
C ALA A 374 -6.04 -10.22 24.44
N SER A 375 -5.07 -10.64 23.63
CA SER A 375 -4.66 -9.92 22.42
C SER A 375 -5.77 -9.86 21.35
N LEU A 376 -6.47 -10.97 21.14
CA LEU A 376 -7.57 -11.05 20.18
C LEU A 376 -8.74 -10.16 20.60
N ASN A 377 -9.09 -10.16 21.89
CA ASN A 377 -10.09 -9.25 22.46
C ASN A 377 -9.75 -7.78 22.19
N ALA A 378 -8.49 -7.39 22.43
CA ALA A 378 -8.04 -6.02 22.20
C ALA A 378 -8.13 -5.63 20.71
N ASN A 379 -7.76 -6.54 19.81
CA ASN A 379 -7.85 -6.32 18.36
C ASN A 379 -9.30 -6.18 17.87
N VAL A 380 -10.20 -7.03 18.36
CA VAL A 380 -11.62 -7.01 17.98
C VAL A 380 -12.31 -5.76 18.53
N ALA A 381 -12.03 -5.38 19.79
CA ALA A 381 -12.54 -4.16 20.38
C ALA A 381 -12.07 -2.90 19.62
N ALA A 382 -10.84 -2.93 19.09
CA ALA A 382 -10.29 -1.84 18.27
C ALA A 382 -10.75 -1.88 16.79
N GLY A 383 -11.37 -2.98 16.34
CA GLY A 383 -11.68 -3.23 14.93
C GLY A 383 -10.45 -3.38 14.02
N ARG A 384 -9.25 -3.49 14.60
CA ARG A 384 -7.94 -3.53 13.93
C ARG A 384 -6.88 -4.14 14.83
N ALA A 385 -5.77 -4.61 14.27
CA ALA A 385 -4.67 -5.12 15.07
C ALA A 385 -4.01 -3.98 15.87
N VAL A 386 -4.00 -4.06 17.20
CA VAL A 386 -3.52 -2.99 18.09
C VAL A 386 -2.04 -2.65 17.83
N ASN A 387 -1.20 -3.67 17.62
CA ASN A 387 0.22 -3.48 17.30
C ASN A 387 0.49 -3.33 15.79
N ASN A 388 -0.56 -3.35 14.95
CA ASN A 388 -0.47 -3.07 13.52
C ASN A 388 -1.77 -2.43 13.00
N PRO A 389 -2.02 -1.14 13.34
CA PRO A 389 -3.33 -0.51 13.17
C PRO A 389 -3.81 -0.39 11.71
N SER A 390 -2.93 -0.60 10.73
CA SER A 390 -3.29 -0.60 9.30
C SER A 390 -4.06 -1.86 8.89
N VAL A 391 -4.10 -2.90 9.72
CA VAL A 391 -4.78 -4.17 9.44
C VAL A 391 -6.09 -4.23 10.20
N ALA A 392 -7.21 -4.23 9.48
CA ALA A 392 -8.54 -4.38 10.05
C ALA A 392 -8.75 -5.80 10.60
N VAL A 393 -9.50 -5.90 11.70
CA VAL A 393 -9.84 -7.18 12.36
C VAL A 393 -11.34 -7.23 12.56
N SER A 394 -11.98 -8.27 12.03
CA SER A 394 -13.39 -8.57 12.25
C SER A 394 -13.55 -9.95 12.87
N PHE A 395 -14.46 -10.09 13.83
CA PHE A 395 -14.73 -11.36 14.51
C PHE A 395 -16.24 -11.61 14.55
N PRO A 396 -16.82 -12.05 13.43
CA PRO A 396 -18.25 -12.35 13.36
C PRO A 396 -18.59 -13.55 14.23
N THR A 397 -19.81 -13.60 14.77
CA THR A 397 -20.23 -14.62 15.75
C THR A 397 -21.09 -15.74 15.17
N ASP A 398 -21.58 -15.61 13.94
CA ASP A 398 -22.40 -16.65 13.32
C ASP A 398 -21.58 -17.87 12.86
N ASN A 399 -22.27 -18.96 12.54
CA ASN A 399 -21.64 -20.25 12.23
C ASN A 399 -21.39 -20.49 10.74
N SER A 400 -21.55 -19.47 9.87
CA SER A 400 -21.22 -19.60 8.46
C SER A 400 -19.74 -19.91 8.27
N ASN A 401 -19.41 -20.59 7.16
CA ASN A 401 -18.03 -20.86 6.79
C ASN A 401 -17.24 -19.56 6.56
N GLN A 402 -17.90 -18.51 6.05
CA GLN A 402 -17.31 -17.18 5.93
C GLN A 402 -16.94 -16.60 7.30
N SER A 403 -17.83 -16.70 8.29
CA SER A 403 -17.57 -16.21 9.64
C SER A 403 -16.52 -17.05 10.36
N LYS A 404 -16.49 -18.36 10.15
CA LYS A 404 -15.40 -19.23 10.60
C LYS A 404 -14.06 -18.83 9.96
N ALA A 405 -14.03 -18.59 8.65
CA ALA A 405 -12.84 -18.14 7.92
C ALA A 405 -12.36 -16.77 8.41
N ALA A 406 -13.28 -15.83 8.65
CA ALA A 406 -12.98 -14.51 9.21
C ALA A 406 -12.40 -14.61 10.63
N ARG A 407 -12.96 -15.46 11.51
CA ARG A 407 -12.41 -15.72 12.84
C ARG A 407 -11.02 -16.36 12.78
N ILE A 408 -10.79 -17.30 11.86
CA ILE A 408 -9.47 -17.90 11.63
C ILE A 408 -8.48 -16.84 11.11
N THR A 409 -8.92 -15.95 10.23
CA THR A 409 -8.10 -14.85 9.68
C THR A 409 -7.75 -13.83 10.75
N ALA A 410 -8.72 -13.42 11.58
CA ALA A 410 -8.50 -12.57 12.75
C ALA A 410 -7.52 -13.21 13.74
N SER A 411 -7.59 -14.53 13.89
CA SER A 411 -6.66 -15.29 14.75
C SER A 411 -5.24 -15.30 14.18
N LEU A 412 -5.09 -15.49 12.87
CA LEU A 412 -3.79 -15.41 12.16
C LEU A 412 -3.19 -14.00 12.23
N ILE A 413 -3.98 -12.96 11.99
CA ILE A 413 -3.56 -11.55 12.11
C ILE A 413 -3.11 -11.27 13.53
N THR A 414 -3.86 -11.73 14.54
CA THR A 414 -3.51 -11.53 15.95
C THR A 414 -2.19 -12.22 16.29
N LEU A 415 -1.99 -13.47 15.88
CA LEU A 415 -0.74 -14.21 16.10
C LEU A 415 0.47 -13.51 15.48
N GLN A 416 0.35 -13.03 14.24
CA GLN A 416 1.44 -12.40 13.50
C GLN A 416 1.80 -11.01 14.02
N ASN A 417 0.91 -10.35 14.77
CA ASN A 417 1.09 -8.99 15.25
C ASN A 417 1.09 -8.89 16.78
N LEU A 418 1.49 -9.94 17.50
CA LEU A 418 1.51 -9.95 18.98
C LEU A 418 2.45 -8.90 19.60
N ARG A 419 3.54 -8.54 18.92
CA ARG A 419 4.59 -7.65 19.44
C ARG A 419 4.99 -6.52 18.49
N GLY A 420 4.25 -6.33 17.39
CA GLY A 420 4.53 -5.33 16.36
C GLY A 420 4.12 -5.82 14.97
N PRO A 421 4.22 -4.98 13.92
CA PRO A 421 3.86 -5.36 12.56
C PRO A 421 4.69 -6.55 12.07
N GLY A 422 4.04 -7.71 11.89
CA GLY A 422 4.71 -8.97 11.51
C GLY A 422 5.65 -9.56 12.58
N VAL A 423 5.68 -8.98 13.78
CA VAL A 423 6.49 -9.45 14.90
C VAL A 423 5.58 -10.22 15.86
N GLY A 424 5.55 -11.54 15.70
CA GLY A 424 4.69 -12.43 16.47
C GLY A 424 4.98 -13.89 16.16
N CYS A 425 3.97 -14.74 16.29
CA CYS A 425 4.10 -16.15 15.96
C CYS A 425 3.75 -16.40 14.48
N PRO A 426 4.62 -17.10 13.72
CA PRO A 426 4.34 -17.40 12.32
C PRO A 426 3.13 -18.34 12.23
N ALA A 427 2.42 -18.30 11.10
CA ALA A 427 1.24 -19.15 10.90
C ALA A 427 1.56 -20.65 11.05
N ALA A 428 2.80 -21.05 10.70
CA ALA A 428 3.31 -22.41 10.88
C ALA A 428 3.40 -22.86 12.35
N SER A 429 3.19 -21.98 13.33
CA SER A 429 3.06 -22.35 14.74
C SER A 429 1.67 -22.88 15.11
N THR A 430 0.73 -22.95 14.16
CA THR A 430 -0.63 -23.43 14.36
C THR A 430 -1.16 -24.14 13.12
N THR A 431 -2.27 -24.85 13.27
CA THR A 431 -3.03 -25.47 12.17
C THR A 431 -4.05 -24.54 11.53
N LEU A 432 -4.08 -23.25 11.91
CA LEU A 432 -5.09 -22.29 11.45
C LEU A 432 -5.15 -22.15 9.92
N LEU A 433 -4.02 -22.23 9.21
CA LEU A 433 -4.04 -22.21 7.74
C LEU A 433 -4.71 -23.46 7.14
N ALA A 434 -4.56 -24.63 7.77
CA ALA A 434 -5.23 -25.84 7.33
C ALA A 434 -6.73 -25.77 7.66
N GLN A 435 -7.09 -25.26 8.84
CA GLN A 435 -8.49 -25.01 9.21
C GLN A 435 -9.14 -23.98 8.28
N LEU A 436 -8.42 -22.93 7.88
CA LEU A 436 -8.89 -21.92 6.93
C LEU A 436 -9.25 -22.56 5.60
N ARG A 437 -8.37 -23.40 5.05
CA ARG A 437 -8.65 -24.15 3.82
C ARG A 437 -9.86 -25.07 4.00
N ALA A 438 -9.96 -25.78 5.13
CA ALA A 438 -11.05 -26.71 5.40
C ALA A 438 -12.43 -26.02 5.48
N VAL A 439 -12.50 -24.78 5.97
CA VAL A 439 -13.76 -24.02 5.97
C VAL A 439 -14.02 -23.28 4.65
N GLN A 440 -12.99 -23.07 3.82
CA GLN A 440 -13.12 -22.40 2.53
C GLN A 440 -13.55 -23.34 1.39
N GLY A 441 -13.35 -24.66 1.54
CA GLY A 441 -13.80 -25.67 0.58
C GLY A 441 -12.90 -25.76 -0.64
#